data_AF-A0A962PE17-F1
#
_entry.id   AF-A0A962PE17-F1
#
_cell.length_a   1.000
_cell.length_b   1.000
_cell.length_c   1.000
_cell.angle_alpha   90.00
_cell.angle_beta   90.00
_cell.angle_gamma   90.00
#
_symmetry.space_group_name_H-M   'P 1'
#
loop_
_entity.id
_entity.type
_entity.pdbx_description
1 polymer ?
#
loop_
_entity_poly.entity_id
_entity_poly.type
_entity_poly.pdbx_seq_one_letter_code
_entity_poly.pdbx_strand_id
1 'polypeptide(L)'
;MKLFQTIRDAVGKVIAESQSDRQAGAGGGPAVSSPSKQPADDFKATPAPTFQTERTAAPAPAAGSARPNADSFVESPATVTQPTSINGPASSTARVDELTNRGFGYLEGRIWFHFKNCGFDYIPKEGDVVDFTPMTSEKGQAQAVEVRLSGKPFLPADFYMKTLEKWSDIRLDRRTLQSLYDMTLKEDWDYIEHPWAQRRPYWNLKNYLNNTFLRAFREGKIKQRDGHAAWNTGLVDNLYRPIHASFRLKARANPERLGSWSFEYFCVVGVGPEGDAFRKRFAGDYPVEARFFHGMDDIYFDPDTPFPFEINDHHVLVQGIEENRYPSGFLEKFAGGFDVDRFRSEKGNYLKEVASRVNQNHELLRDCVTRIEKAVELAKLRGRWNYRSIVPIYYPKFDQVSFLLPLCLQDDETTDAALVFQKETLGDGSKQYVFRTIFNLAMAYQNARLVA
;
A
#
# COMPACT_ATOMS: atom_id res chain seq x y z
N MET A 1 10.90 13.70 -5.25
CA MET A 1 12.39 13.69 -5.26
C MET A 1 13.05 13.94 -3.90
N LYS A 2 13.10 15.15 -3.31
CA LYS A 2 13.94 15.41 -2.11
C LYS A 2 13.66 14.53 -0.86
N LEU A 3 12.47 13.98 -0.68
CA LEU A 3 12.15 13.07 0.44
C LEU A 3 12.69 11.64 0.24
N PHE A 4 12.63 11.13 -0.99
CA PHE A 4 13.39 9.93 -1.37
C PHE A 4 14.89 10.18 -1.26
N GLN A 5 15.33 11.39 -1.59
CA GLN A 5 16.70 11.81 -1.33
C GLN A 5 16.99 11.84 0.18
N THR A 6 16.09 12.25 1.08
CA THR A 6 16.31 12.15 2.55
C THR A 6 16.42 10.70 3.05
N ILE A 7 15.53 9.78 2.63
CA ILE A 7 15.65 8.35 2.96
C ILE A 7 16.93 7.74 2.36
N ARG A 8 17.41 8.26 1.22
CA ARG A 8 18.65 7.86 0.55
C ARG A 8 19.91 8.52 1.13
N ASP A 9 19.84 9.74 1.64
CA ASP A 9 20.96 10.54 2.15
C ASP A 9 21.29 10.15 3.59
N ALA A 10 20.26 9.83 4.38
CA ALA A 10 20.43 9.19 5.68
C ALA A 10 21.10 7.81 5.60
N VAL A 11 21.15 7.24 4.39
CA VAL A 11 21.70 5.93 4.08
C VAL A 11 23.07 6.05 3.40
N GLY A 12 23.20 6.93 2.41
CA GLY A 12 24.41 7.12 1.61
C GLY A 12 25.61 7.74 2.35
N LYS A 13 25.45 8.23 3.58
CA LYS A 13 26.55 8.75 4.41
C LYS A 13 27.61 7.68 4.76
N VAL A 14 27.28 6.38 4.72
CA VAL A 14 28.16 5.30 5.21
C VAL A 14 29.35 4.97 4.29
N ILE A 15 29.35 5.42 3.03
CA ILE A 15 30.39 5.07 2.03
C ILE A 15 31.28 6.26 1.61
N ALA A 16 30.92 7.50 1.94
CA ALA A 16 31.77 8.66 1.63
C ALA A 16 33.04 8.73 2.49
N GLU A 17 32.93 8.46 3.79
CA GLU A 17 34.03 8.62 4.77
C GLU A 17 34.92 7.37 4.91
N SER A 18 34.53 6.23 4.31
CA SER A 18 35.35 5.00 4.26
C SER A 18 36.21 4.87 2.99
N GLN A 19 36.12 5.82 2.05
CA GLN A 19 36.98 5.89 0.87
C GLN A 19 37.83 7.17 0.76
N SER A 20 37.50 8.27 1.46
CA SER A 20 38.40 9.43 1.60
C SER A 20 39.70 9.05 2.34
N ASP A 21 39.58 8.26 3.40
CA ASP A 21 40.66 7.96 4.35
C ASP A 21 41.63 6.88 3.86
N ARG A 22 41.48 6.44 2.59
CA ARG A 22 42.46 5.60 1.89
C ARG A 22 43.23 6.32 0.78
N GLN A 23 42.99 7.62 0.55
CA GLN A 23 43.79 8.41 -0.41
C GLN A 23 44.38 9.72 0.15
N ALA A 24 43.95 10.20 1.33
CA ALA A 24 44.59 11.35 2.00
C ALA A 24 45.78 10.95 2.89
N GLY A 25 46.69 10.13 2.36
CA GLY A 25 47.79 9.49 3.10
C GLY A 25 49.21 9.97 2.75
N ALA A 26 49.38 11.15 2.14
CA ALA A 26 50.70 11.70 1.85
C ALA A 26 50.71 13.23 1.65
N GLY A 27 51.43 13.95 2.52
CA GLY A 27 52.10 15.22 2.18
C GLY A 27 51.46 16.55 2.62
N GLY A 28 52.21 17.30 3.43
CA GLY A 28 52.19 18.78 3.41
C GLY A 28 51.58 19.48 4.63
N GLY A 29 52.40 20.27 5.32
CA GLY A 29 52.00 21.12 6.46
C GLY A 29 51.31 22.45 6.05
N PRO A 30 50.98 23.30 7.05
CA PRO A 30 49.90 24.28 6.92
C PRO A 30 50.33 25.67 6.43
N ALA A 31 49.37 26.41 5.87
CA ALA A 31 49.47 27.86 5.65
C ALA A 31 48.21 28.57 6.19
N VAL A 32 48.42 29.66 6.91
CA VAL A 32 47.38 30.44 7.61
C VAL A 32 46.97 31.66 6.78
N SER A 33 45.66 31.91 6.64
CA SER A 33 45.12 33.28 6.51
C SER A 33 43.62 33.33 6.81
N SER A 34 43.16 34.48 7.30
CA SER A 34 41.75 34.76 7.63
C SER A 34 41.32 36.08 6.92
N PRO A 35 40.12 36.66 7.12
CA PRO A 35 39.17 36.79 6.02
C PRO A 35 38.89 38.23 5.56
N SER A 36 38.34 38.38 4.35
CA SER A 36 37.85 39.67 3.83
C SER A 36 36.32 39.79 3.89
N LYS A 37 35.86 40.93 4.44
CA LYS A 37 34.51 41.51 4.30
C LYS A 37 34.29 41.94 2.82
N GLN A 38 33.13 42.24 2.25
CA GLN A 38 31.85 42.89 2.64
C GLN A 38 30.94 42.86 1.36
N PRO A 39 29.76 43.51 1.24
CA PRO A 39 28.73 43.92 2.20
C PRO A 39 27.36 43.24 1.92
N ALA A 40 26.28 43.71 2.56
CA ALA A 40 24.90 43.30 2.31
C ALA A 40 24.17 44.24 1.34
N ASP A 41 23.09 43.76 0.71
CA ASP A 41 22.12 44.58 -0.04
C ASP A 41 20.68 44.32 0.44
N ASP A 42 19.92 45.40 0.61
CA ASP A 42 18.52 45.41 1.04
C ASP A 42 17.56 44.92 -0.05
N PHE A 43 16.57 44.11 0.31
CA PHE A 43 15.33 43.97 -0.48
C PHE A 43 14.09 44.27 0.36
N LYS A 44 13.41 45.36 -0.01
CA LYS A 44 12.19 45.85 0.65
C LYS A 44 11.00 44.94 0.37
N ALA A 45 10.15 44.77 1.39
CA ALA A 45 8.88 44.07 1.26
C ALA A 45 7.88 44.82 0.38
N THR A 46 7.10 44.07 -0.41
CA THR A 46 5.95 44.58 -1.19
C THR A 46 4.66 43.96 -0.62
N PRO A 47 3.58 44.72 -0.38
CA PRO A 47 2.38 44.22 0.30
C PRO A 47 1.49 43.34 -0.59
N ALA A 48 0.73 42.45 0.04
CA ALA A 48 -0.17 41.51 -0.62
C ALA A 48 -1.49 42.17 -1.09
N PRO A 49 -2.12 41.68 -2.18
CA PRO A 49 -3.40 42.21 -2.67
C PRO A 49 -4.59 41.71 -1.84
N THR A 50 -5.51 42.63 -1.52
CA THR A 50 -6.78 42.34 -0.86
C THR A 50 -7.81 41.83 -1.87
N PHE A 51 -8.40 40.67 -1.65
CA PHE A 51 -9.55 40.19 -2.45
C PHE A 51 -10.87 40.45 -1.72
N GLN A 52 -11.78 41.16 -2.40
CA GLN A 52 -13.13 41.45 -1.90
C GLN A 52 -14.06 40.26 -2.13
N THR A 53 -14.98 40.05 -1.18
CA THR A 53 -15.96 38.96 -1.21
C THR A 53 -17.28 39.48 -1.79
N GLU A 54 -17.65 39.04 -3.00
CA GLU A 54 -19.01 39.24 -3.50
C GLU A 54 -19.85 37.97 -3.28
N ARG A 55 -21.05 38.17 -2.71
CA ARG A 55 -22.06 37.12 -2.52
C ARG A 55 -23.05 37.19 -3.68
N THR A 56 -23.27 36.08 -4.37
CA THR A 56 -24.46 35.89 -5.23
C THR A 56 -25.26 34.69 -4.77
N ALA A 57 -26.54 34.90 -4.48
CA ALA A 57 -27.44 33.92 -3.90
C ALA A 57 -28.05 32.97 -4.94
N ALA A 58 -28.44 31.77 -4.50
CA ALA A 58 -29.20 30.81 -5.31
C ALA A 58 -30.72 31.10 -5.25
N PRO A 59 -31.48 30.77 -6.32
CA PRO A 59 -32.94 30.66 -6.26
C PRO A 59 -33.39 29.23 -5.91
N ALA A 60 -34.53 29.14 -5.21
CA ALA A 60 -35.16 27.91 -4.74
C ALA A 60 -36.09 27.26 -5.82
N PRO A 61 -36.60 26.03 -5.62
CA PRO A 61 -37.15 25.22 -6.71
C PRO A 61 -38.65 25.45 -6.98
N ALA A 62 -39.07 25.10 -8.20
CA ALA A 62 -40.49 25.00 -8.60
C ALA A 62 -40.94 23.52 -8.63
N ALA A 63 -42.13 23.26 -8.09
CA ALA A 63 -42.75 21.94 -8.09
C ALA A 63 -43.59 21.69 -9.35
N GLY A 64 -43.72 20.43 -9.77
CA GLY A 64 -44.58 20.01 -10.88
C GLY A 64 -44.95 18.53 -10.80
N SER A 65 -46.20 18.23 -10.48
CA SER A 65 -46.73 16.87 -10.30
C SER A 65 -47.44 16.35 -11.57
N ALA A 66 -47.12 15.12 -12.02
CA ALA A 66 -48.03 14.32 -12.86
C ALA A 66 -47.69 12.80 -12.88
N ARG A 67 -48.67 11.99 -12.49
CA ARG A 67 -48.99 10.60 -12.90
C ARG A 67 -50.49 10.63 -13.29
N PRO A 68 -51.12 9.66 -13.99
CA PRO A 68 -50.79 8.23 -14.21
C PRO A 68 -50.51 7.95 -15.72
N ASN A 69 -50.57 6.77 -16.36
CA ASN A 69 -51.03 5.38 -16.09
C ASN A 69 -49.85 4.38 -16.27
N ALA A 70 -49.87 3.06 -15.97
CA ALA A 70 -50.90 2.02 -15.81
C ALA A 70 -51.45 1.40 -17.11
N ASP A 71 -50.75 0.41 -17.66
CA ASP A 71 -51.38 -0.65 -18.46
C ASP A 71 -50.66 -1.99 -18.29
N SER A 72 -51.41 -3.08 -18.44
CA SER A 72 -51.06 -4.43 -18.00
C SER A 72 -50.52 -5.32 -19.11
N PHE A 73 -49.58 -6.23 -18.80
CA PHE A 73 -49.48 -7.52 -19.48
C PHE A 73 -49.22 -8.67 -18.50
N VAL A 74 -49.92 -9.77 -18.71
CA VAL A 74 -49.91 -11.00 -17.91
C VAL A 74 -49.20 -12.09 -18.72
N GLU A 75 -48.25 -12.80 -18.13
CA GLU A 75 -47.87 -14.13 -18.60
C GLU A 75 -47.19 -14.98 -17.51
N SER A 76 -47.56 -16.25 -17.46
CA SER A 76 -47.05 -17.31 -16.58
C SER A 76 -47.06 -18.63 -17.38
N PRO A 77 -46.34 -19.68 -16.97
CA PRO A 77 -44.91 -19.71 -16.66
C PRO A 77 -44.18 -20.72 -17.59
N ALA A 78 -42.95 -20.41 -18.03
CA ALA A 78 -42.18 -21.32 -18.87
C ALA A 78 -41.19 -22.16 -18.05
N THR A 79 -41.44 -23.48 -17.96
CA THR A 79 -40.51 -24.46 -17.40
C THR A 79 -39.28 -24.60 -18.28
N VAL A 80 -38.08 -24.22 -17.79
CA VAL A 80 -36.81 -24.53 -18.46
C VAL A 80 -35.81 -25.18 -17.50
N THR A 81 -35.52 -26.43 -17.87
CA THR A 81 -34.44 -27.36 -17.50
C THR A 81 -33.18 -26.78 -16.84
N GLN A 82 -32.68 -27.49 -15.82
CA GLN A 82 -31.37 -27.26 -15.20
C GLN A 82 -30.21 -27.36 -16.21
N PRO A 83 -29.16 -26.52 -16.07
CA PRO A 83 -27.85 -26.79 -16.67
C PRO A 83 -27.07 -27.81 -15.84
N THR A 84 -26.49 -28.76 -16.56
CA THR A 84 -25.63 -29.85 -16.12
C THR A 84 -24.47 -29.43 -15.19
N SER A 85 -24.20 -30.28 -14.19
CA SER A 85 -23.04 -30.21 -13.30
C SER A 85 -21.70 -30.07 -14.04
N ILE A 86 -20.87 -29.15 -13.57
CA ILE A 86 -19.41 -29.19 -13.72
C ILE A 86 -18.84 -29.07 -12.30
N ASN A 87 -18.12 -30.11 -11.84
CA ASN A 87 -17.70 -30.26 -10.44
C ASN A 87 -16.76 -29.14 -9.95
N GLY A 88 -17.35 -28.14 -9.30
CA GLY A 88 -16.79 -27.45 -8.14
C GLY A 88 -17.71 -27.70 -6.93
N PRO A 89 -17.34 -27.26 -5.71
CA PRO A 89 -18.28 -27.27 -4.59
C PRO A 89 -19.54 -26.46 -4.97
N ALA A 90 -20.72 -27.02 -4.67
CA ALA A 90 -21.99 -26.39 -5.05
C ALA A 90 -22.14 -25.04 -4.31
N SER A 91 -22.09 -23.94 -5.06
CA SER A 91 -22.31 -22.62 -4.48
C SER A 91 -23.80 -22.44 -4.17
N SER A 92 -24.11 -22.04 -2.94
CA SER A 92 -25.44 -21.61 -2.51
C SER A 92 -25.51 -20.09 -2.47
N THR A 93 -26.73 -19.54 -2.40
CA THR A 93 -26.98 -18.09 -2.28
C THR A 93 -28.00 -17.85 -1.17
N ALA A 94 -27.78 -16.87 -0.29
CA ALA A 94 -28.69 -16.48 0.80
C ALA A 94 -28.47 -15.00 1.18
N ARG A 95 -29.37 -14.39 1.97
CA ARG A 95 -29.10 -13.08 2.59
C ARG A 95 -28.32 -13.22 3.89
N VAL A 96 -27.54 -12.19 4.22
CA VAL A 96 -27.01 -11.95 5.57
C VAL A 96 -28.17 -11.50 6.48
N ASP A 97 -28.42 -12.26 7.54
CA ASP A 97 -29.55 -12.09 8.48
C ASP A 97 -29.14 -11.29 9.73
N GLU A 98 -28.00 -11.65 10.33
CA GLU A 98 -27.54 -11.08 11.61
C GLU A 98 -26.01 -10.96 11.64
N LEU A 99 -25.47 -9.81 12.06
CA LEU A 99 -24.02 -9.61 12.27
C LEU A 99 -23.68 -9.34 13.73
N THR A 100 -22.63 -9.98 14.23
CA THR A 100 -22.16 -9.79 15.62
C THR A 100 -20.90 -8.92 15.67
N ASN A 101 -20.73 -8.22 16.79
CA ASN A 101 -19.49 -7.50 17.10
C ASN A 101 -18.27 -8.42 17.40
N ARG A 102 -18.42 -9.74 17.30
CA ARG A 102 -17.38 -10.76 17.57
C ARG A 102 -16.73 -11.32 16.29
N GLY A 103 -16.98 -10.70 15.14
CA GLY A 103 -16.34 -11.10 13.87
C GLY A 103 -16.99 -12.30 13.18
N PHE A 104 -18.27 -12.55 13.45
CA PHE A 104 -19.07 -13.60 12.80
C PHE A 104 -20.53 -13.15 12.64
N GLY A 105 -21.30 -13.84 11.80
CA GLY A 105 -22.72 -13.61 11.60
C GLY A 105 -23.48 -14.87 11.17
N TYR A 106 -24.73 -14.67 10.77
CA TYR A 106 -25.62 -15.69 10.24
C TYR A 106 -26.20 -15.27 8.90
N LEU A 107 -26.36 -16.25 8.00
CA LEU A 107 -27.20 -16.12 6.81
C LEU A 107 -28.61 -16.68 7.11
N GLU A 108 -29.56 -16.35 6.24
CA GLU A 108 -30.91 -16.94 6.23
C GLU A 108 -30.84 -18.48 6.40
N GLY A 109 -31.74 -19.03 7.22
CA GLY A 109 -31.67 -20.44 7.62
C GLY A 109 -30.67 -20.74 8.74
N ARG A 110 -30.16 -19.72 9.45
CA ARG A 110 -29.22 -19.82 10.58
C ARG A 110 -27.89 -20.50 10.23
N ILE A 111 -27.42 -20.31 8.99
CA ILE A 111 -26.11 -20.78 8.53
C ILE A 111 -25.04 -19.85 9.09
N TRP A 112 -24.15 -20.36 9.94
CA TRP A 112 -23.12 -19.56 10.61
C TRP A 112 -21.94 -19.23 9.69
N PHE A 113 -21.35 -18.04 9.82
CA PHE A 113 -20.11 -17.73 9.11
C PHE A 113 -19.20 -16.78 9.89
N HIS A 114 -17.89 -17.00 9.80
CA HIS A 114 -16.87 -16.13 10.38
C HIS A 114 -16.41 -15.10 9.34
N PHE A 115 -16.06 -13.87 9.72
CA PHE A 115 -15.64 -12.84 8.75
C PHE A 115 -14.34 -13.23 8.01
N LYS A 116 -13.48 -14.04 8.64
CA LYS A 116 -12.31 -14.68 7.98
C LYS A 116 -12.67 -15.62 6.81
N ASN A 117 -13.93 -16.06 6.70
CA ASN A 117 -14.43 -16.89 5.59
C ASN A 117 -14.97 -16.05 4.43
N CYS A 118 -15.02 -14.73 4.58
CA CYS A 118 -15.47 -13.82 3.52
C CYS A 118 -14.36 -13.58 2.50
N GLY A 119 -14.75 -13.19 1.29
CA GLY A 119 -13.84 -12.72 0.26
C GLY A 119 -13.01 -11.53 0.75
N PHE A 120 -11.76 -11.44 0.30
CA PHE A 120 -10.83 -10.39 0.70
C PHE A 120 -11.34 -8.95 0.50
N ASP A 121 -12.20 -8.75 -0.50
CA ASP A 121 -12.86 -7.49 -0.86
C ASP A 121 -14.26 -7.32 -0.25
N TYR A 122 -14.74 -8.30 0.53
CA TYR A 122 -16.09 -8.30 1.08
C TYR A 122 -16.11 -8.09 2.60
N ILE A 123 -16.66 -6.94 3.01
CA ILE A 123 -17.07 -6.67 4.39
C ILE A 123 -18.58 -6.88 4.46
N PRO A 124 -19.08 -7.89 5.21
CA PRO A 124 -20.51 -8.17 5.31
C PRO A 124 -21.35 -7.02 5.85
N LYS A 125 -22.56 -6.86 5.30
CA LYS A 125 -23.62 -6.02 5.86
C LYS A 125 -24.93 -6.80 5.93
N GLU A 126 -25.78 -6.47 6.90
CA GLU A 126 -27.10 -7.08 7.02
C GLU A 126 -27.96 -6.75 5.79
N GLY A 127 -28.68 -7.75 5.28
CA GLY A 127 -29.46 -7.67 4.04
C GLY A 127 -28.68 -7.93 2.73
N ASP A 128 -27.34 -7.97 2.75
CA ASP A 128 -26.52 -8.31 1.57
C ASP A 128 -26.88 -9.72 1.06
N VAL A 129 -27.07 -9.86 -0.26
CA VAL A 129 -27.23 -11.17 -0.90
C VAL A 129 -25.85 -11.73 -1.23
N VAL A 130 -25.53 -12.90 -0.68
CA VAL A 130 -24.20 -13.51 -0.79
C VAL A 130 -24.24 -14.89 -1.43
N ASP A 131 -23.24 -15.19 -2.25
CA ASP A 131 -22.91 -16.55 -2.66
C ASP A 131 -21.90 -17.15 -1.66
N PHE A 132 -22.00 -18.44 -1.39
CA PHE A 132 -21.11 -19.15 -0.46
C PHE A 132 -21.03 -20.65 -0.77
N THR A 133 -20.00 -21.30 -0.24
CA THR A 133 -19.86 -22.75 -0.22
C THR A 133 -20.38 -23.29 1.13
N PRO A 134 -21.41 -24.17 1.16
CA PRO A 134 -21.91 -24.77 2.39
C PRO A 134 -20.93 -25.83 2.92
N MET A 135 -20.74 -25.83 4.23
CA MET A 135 -19.85 -26.71 5.00
C MET A 135 -20.52 -27.13 6.30
N THR A 136 -20.03 -28.20 6.92
CA THR A 136 -20.36 -28.56 8.31
C THR A 136 -19.13 -28.29 9.18
N SER A 137 -19.30 -27.45 10.20
CA SER A 137 -18.22 -27.15 11.16
C SER A 137 -17.89 -28.37 12.04
N GLU A 138 -16.73 -28.34 12.72
CA GLU A 138 -16.32 -29.37 13.70
C GLU A 138 -17.36 -29.64 14.80
N LYS A 139 -18.23 -28.66 15.08
CA LYS A 139 -19.32 -28.74 16.07
C LYS A 139 -20.66 -29.22 15.49
N GLY A 140 -20.67 -29.71 14.24
CA GLY A 140 -21.87 -30.18 13.55
C GLY A 140 -22.81 -29.08 13.07
N GLN A 141 -22.46 -27.81 13.23
CA GLN A 141 -23.30 -26.67 12.82
C GLN A 141 -23.08 -26.35 11.33
N ALA A 142 -24.17 -26.01 10.64
CA ALA A 142 -24.14 -25.52 9.26
C ALA A 142 -23.32 -24.23 9.17
N GLN A 143 -22.33 -24.23 8.28
CA GLN A 143 -21.36 -23.17 8.12
C GLN A 143 -21.28 -22.72 6.66
N ALA A 144 -21.12 -21.42 6.42
CA ALA A 144 -20.74 -20.88 5.13
C ALA A 144 -19.24 -20.58 5.09
N VAL A 145 -18.58 -21.01 4.01
CA VAL A 145 -17.22 -20.63 3.63
C VAL A 145 -17.22 -19.96 2.25
N GLU A 146 -16.13 -19.28 1.89
CA GLU A 146 -16.00 -18.57 0.60
C GLU A 146 -17.12 -17.55 0.33
N VAL A 147 -17.57 -16.88 1.40
CA VAL A 147 -18.72 -15.96 1.39
C VAL A 147 -18.38 -14.68 0.65
N ARG A 148 -19.20 -14.27 -0.32
CA ARG A 148 -18.97 -13.10 -1.18
C ARG A 148 -20.28 -12.52 -1.65
N LEU A 149 -20.31 -11.24 -2.06
CA LEU A 149 -21.51 -10.67 -2.71
C LEU A 149 -21.93 -11.52 -3.92
N SER A 150 -23.23 -11.72 -4.08
CA SER A 150 -23.76 -12.60 -5.13
C SER A 150 -23.35 -12.11 -6.52
N GLY A 151 -22.91 -13.05 -7.36
CA GLY A 151 -22.36 -12.76 -8.69
C GLY A 151 -20.91 -12.23 -8.70
N LYS A 152 -20.26 -12.04 -7.54
CA LYS A 152 -18.82 -11.72 -7.47
C LYS A 152 -17.97 -12.99 -7.36
N PRO A 153 -16.73 -12.98 -7.91
CA PRO A 153 -15.79 -14.07 -7.70
C PRO A 153 -15.33 -14.12 -6.24
N PHE A 154 -15.01 -15.31 -5.74
CA PHE A 154 -14.37 -15.43 -4.42
C PHE A 154 -12.91 -15.01 -4.52
N LEU A 155 -12.51 -14.04 -3.70
CA LEU A 155 -11.12 -13.59 -3.57
C LEU A 155 -10.53 -14.15 -2.27
N PRO A 156 -9.56 -15.09 -2.32
CA PRO A 156 -8.94 -15.65 -1.12
C PRO A 156 -8.32 -14.58 -0.22
N ALA A 157 -8.20 -14.86 1.09
CA ALA A 157 -7.66 -13.91 2.07
C ALA A 157 -6.22 -13.43 1.76
N ASP A 158 -5.46 -14.17 0.94
CA ASP A 158 -4.12 -13.81 0.47
C ASP A 158 -4.11 -13.14 -0.92
N PHE A 159 -5.27 -12.80 -1.51
CA PHE A 159 -5.39 -12.25 -2.87
C PHE A 159 -4.66 -10.92 -3.06
N TYR A 160 -4.51 -10.12 -2.00
CA TYR A 160 -3.66 -8.93 -1.98
C TYR A 160 -2.17 -9.22 -2.22
N MET A 161 -1.72 -10.45 -1.96
CA MET A 161 -0.40 -10.91 -2.35
C MET A 161 -0.43 -11.40 -3.80
N LYS A 162 0.32 -10.72 -4.67
CA LYS A 162 0.47 -11.02 -6.09
C LYS A 162 -0.84 -10.94 -6.90
N THR A 163 -1.69 -9.96 -6.59
CA THR A 163 -3.04 -9.78 -7.16
C THR A 163 -3.08 -9.85 -8.68
N LEU A 164 -2.15 -9.18 -9.37
CA LEU A 164 -2.09 -9.12 -10.83
C LEU A 164 -1.70 -10.49 -11.44
N GLU A 165 -0.79 -11.21 -10.79
CA GLU A 165 -0.35 -12.57 -11.15
C GLU A 165 -1.37 -13.67 -10.76
N LYS A 166 -2.38 -13.33 -9.93
CA LYS A 166 -3.54 -14.20 -9.62
C LYS A 166 -4.73 -13.94 -10.53
N TRP A 167 -4.96 -12.68 -10.89
CA TRP A 167 -6.07 -12.27 -11.76
C TRP A 167 -5.83 -12.64 -13.24
N SER A 168 -4.58 -12.62 -13.69
CA SER A 168 -4.17 -12.98 -15.07
C SER A 168 -3.02 -14.00 -15.07
N ASP A 169 -2.59 -14.46 -16.24
CA ASP A 169 -1.38 -15.29 -16.39
C ASP A 169 -0.06 -14.53 -16.52
N ILE A 170 -0.07 -13.19 -16.32
CA ILE A 170 1.13 -12.38 -16.47
C ILE A 170 2.25 -12.90 -15.57
N ARG A 171 3.39 -13.20 -16.20
CA ARG A 171 4.62 -13.53 -15.47
C ARG A 171 5.41 -12.26 -15.29
N LEU A 172 5.36 -11.69 -14.08
CA LEU A 172 6.24 -10.61 -13.67
C LEU A 172 7.65 -11.18 -13.39
N ASP A 173 8.29 -11.63 -14.46
CA ASP A 173 9.67 -12.09 -14.53
C ASP A 173 10.59 -10.99 -15.07
N ARG A 174 11.90 -11.28 -15.16
CA ARG A 174 12.90 -10.30 -15.60
C ARG A 174 12.61 -9.73 -16.98
N ARG A 175 12.07 -10.49 -17.93
CA ARG A 175 11.83 -10.02 -19.31
C ARG A 175 10.62 -9.10 -19.37
N THR A 176 9.52 -9.47 -18.71
CA THR A 176 8.30 -8.66 -18.64
C THR A 176 8.53 -7.36 -17.87
N LEU A 177 9.31 -7.40 -16.79
CA LEU A 177 9.65 -6.21 -16.00
C LEU A 177 10.66 -5.31 -16.74
N GLN A 178 11.62 -5.90 -17.47
CA GLN A 178 12.54 -5.15 -18.33
C GLN A 178 11.80 -4.38 -19.43
N SER A 179 10.89 -5.01 -20.16
CA SER A 179 10.18 -4.32 -21.26
C SER A 179 9.32 -3.14 -20.77
N LEU A 180 8.71 -3.26 -19.59
CA LEU A 180 8.05 -2.14 -18.94
C LEU A 180 9.04 -1.06 -18.49
N TYR A 181 10.12 -1.45 -17.79
CA TYR A 181 11.15 -0.53 -17.33
C TYR A 181 11.77 0.26 -18.48
N ASP A 182 11.98 -0.38 -19.64
CA ASP A 182 12.60 0.23 -20.83
C ASP A 182 11.75 1.35 -21.43
N MET A 183 10.42 1.25 -21.39
CA MET A 183 9.51 2.30 -21.83
C MET A 183 9.11 3.31 -20.74
N THR A 184 9.27 2.96 -19.46
CA THR A 184 8.95 3.82 -18.31
C THR A 184 10.01 4.93 -18.13
N LEU A 185 9.56 6.08 -17.60
CA LEU A 185 10.40 7.15 -17.07
C LEU A 185 11.51 6.58 -16.17
N LYS A 186 12.75 7.04 -16.35
CA LYS A 186 13.91 6.43 -15.68
C LYS A 186 14.01 6.85 -14.22
N GLU A 187 13.98 5.85 -13.35
CA GLU A 187 14.01 6.00 -11.90
C GLU A 187 14.76 4.85 -11.23
N ASP A 188 15.31 5.11 -10.05
CA ASP A 188 16.03 4.12 -9.24
C ASP A 188 15.06 3.16 -8.52
N TRP A 189 14.46 2.22 -9.26
CA TRP A 189 13.39 1.36 -8.72
C TRP A 189 13.82 0.51 -7.52
N ASP A 190 15.01 -0.10 -7.55
CA ASP A 190 15.48 -0.98 -6.47
C ASP A 190 16.31 -0.22 -5.42
N TYR A 191 16.19 -0.63 -4.15
CA TYR A 191 17.04 -0.12 -3.06
C TYR A 191 18.45 -0.67 -3.26
N ILE A 192 19.36 0.13 -3.82
CA ILE A 192 20.67 -0.29 -4.36
C ILE A 192 21.51 -1.05 -3.32
N GLU A 193 21.42 -0.66 -2.05
CA GLU A 193 22.16 -1.27 -0.94
C GLU A 193 21.53 -2.58 -0.42
N HIS A 194 20.40 -3.03 -0.95
CA HIS A 194 19.86 -4.32 -0.55
C HIS A 194 20.76 -5.44 -1.08
N PRO A 195 21.18 -6.42 -0.25
CA PRO A 195 21.86 -7.63 -0.71
C PRO A 195 21.09 -8.48 -1.76
N TRP A 196 19.84 -8.11 -2.06
CA TRP A 196 19.00 -8.75 -3.08
C TRP A 196 18.84 -7.90 -4.34
N ALA A 197 19.24 -6.62 -4.39
CA ALA A 197 19.05 -5.76 -5.57
C ALA A 197 19.72 -6.36 -6.82
N GLN A 198 20.95 -6.87 -6.65
CA GLN A 198 21.68 -7.58 -7.71
C GLN A 198 21.11 -8.98 -8.03
N ARG A 199 20.40 -9.61 -7.07
CA ARG A 199 19.88 -10.99 -7.18
C ARG A 199 18.41 -11.07 -7.65
N ARG A 200 17.65 -9.99 -7.51
CA ARG A 200 16.23 -9.85 -7.89
C ARG A 200 15.99 -8.44 -8.46
N PRO A 201 16.51 -8.13 -9.67
CA PRO A 201 16.23 -6.86 -10.32
C PRO A 201 14.73 -6.68 -10.53
N TYR A 202 14.27 -5.44 -10.44
CA TYR A 202 12.87 -5.03 -10.60
C TYR A 202 11.91 -5.56 -9.53
N TRP A 203 12.41 -5.99 -8.36
CA TRP A 203 11.56 -6.48 -7.27
C TRP A 203 10.58 -5.40 -6.79
N ASN A 204 11.05 -4.16 -6.68
CA ASN A 204 10.19 -3.05 -6.26
C ASN A 204 9.15 -2.69 -7.34
N LEU A 205 9.51 -2.74 -8.63
CA LEU A 205 8.57 -2.57 -9.75
C LEU A 205 7.50 -3.66 -9.78
N LYS A 206 7.88 -4.93 -9.51
CA LYS A 206 6.94 -6.05 -9.36
C LYS A 206 5.97 -5.85 -8.19
N ASN A 207 6.44 -5.32 -7.06
CA ASN A 207 5.59 -4.98 -5.92
C ASN A 207 4.64 -3.82 -6.26
N TYR A 208 5.17 -2.76 -6.87
CA TYR A 208 4.41 -1.61 -7.34
C TYR A 208 3.27 -2.03 -8.27
N LEU A 209 3.54 -2.85 -9.29
CA LEU A 209 2.52 -3.32 -10.23
C LEU A 209 1.39 -4.11 -9.56
N ASN A 210 1.73 -5.05 -8.69
CA ASN A 210 0.73 -5.87 -8.00
C ASN A 210 -0.19 -5.02 -7.10
N ASN A 211 0.38 -4.08 -6.35
CA ASN A 211 -0.38 -3.25 -5.41
C ASN A 211 -1.17 -2.13 -6.11
N THR A 212 -0.63 -1.54 -7.17
CA THR A 212 -1.33 -0.54 -8.00
C THR A 212 -2.47 -1.20 -8.78
N PHE A 213 -2.26 -2.43 -9.29
CA PHE A 213 -3.34 -3.24 -9.85
C PHE A 213 -4.43 -3.54 -8.81
N LEU A 214 -4.06 -3.93 -7.57
CA LEU A 214 -5.03 -4.16 -6.51
C LEU A 214 -5.87 -2.91 -6.21
N ARG A 215 -5.24 -1.72 -6.18
CA ARG A 215 -5.97 -0.46 -6.00
C ARG A 215 -6.90 -0.19 -7.19
N ALA A 216 -6.42 -0.31 -8.42
CA ALA A 216 -7.24 -0.15 -9.63
C ALA A 216 -8.41 -1.15 -9.69
N PHE A 217 -8.20 -2.39 -9.23
CA PHE A 217 -9.22 -3.43 -9.13
C PHE A 217 -10.33 -3.04 -8.14
N ARG A 218 -9.97 -2.62 -6.92
CA ARG A 218 -10.93 -2.13 -5.91
C ARG A 218 -11.73 -0.92 -6.37
N GLU A 219 -11.09 0.00 -7.09
CA GLU A 219 -11.73 1.19 -7.63
C GLU A 219 -12.58 0.93 -8.89
N GLY A 220 -12.67 -0.33 -9.37
CA GLY A 220 -13.42 -0.68 -10.58
C GLY A 220 -12.80 -0.14 -11.88
N LYS A 221 -11.51 0.20 -11.87
CA LYS A 221 -10.79 0.87 -12.98
C LYS A 221 -10.19 -0.11 -14.00
N ILE A 222 -10.44 -1.41 -13.87
CA ILE A 222 -10.11 -2.41 -14.88
C ILE A 222 -11.21 -2.38 -15.95
N LYS A 223 -10.93 -1.77 -17.10
CA LYS A 223 -11.91 -1.71 -18.20
C LYS A 223 -11.91 -3.01 -18.97
N GLN A 224 -13.10 -3.54 -19.27
CA GLN A 224 -13.29 -4.71 -20.13
C GLN A 224 -14.09 -4.29 -21.38
N ARG A 225 -13.68 -4.77 -22.56
CA ARG A 225 -14.33 -4.48 -23.84
C ARG A 225 -13.98 -5.54 -24.88
N ASP A 226 -14.99 -6.06 -25.58
CA ASP A 226 -14.84 -6.94 -26.76
C ASP A 226 -13.90 -8.15 -26.54
N GLY A 227 -13.94 -8.77 -25.35
CA GLY A 227 -13.09 -9.90 -24.98
C GLY A 227 -11.66 -9.52 -24.57
N HIS A 228 -11.39 -8.23 -24.32
CA HIS A 228 -10.13 -7.71 -23.79
C HIS A 228 -10.35 -6.96 -22.48
N ALA A 229 -9.28 -6.81 -21.71
CA ALA A 229 -9.27 -5.98 -20.51
C ALA A 229 -8.01 -5.11 -20.46
N ALA A 230 -8.10 -3.96 -19.81
CA ALA A 230 -6.97 -3.06 -19.63
C ALA A 230 -7.05 -2.26 -18.33
N TRP A 231 -5.88 -1.84 -17.84
CA TRP A 231 -5.75 -0.90 -16.74
C TRP A 231 -4.56 0.05 -16.98
N ASN A 232 -4.63 1.23 -16.37
CA ASN A 232 -3.54 2.21 -16.36
C ASN A 232 -2.59 1.83 -15.22
N THR A 233 -1.32 1.62 -15.54
CA THR A 233 -0.33 1.12 -14.58
C THR A 233 0.09 2.14 -13.51
N GLY A 234 -0.32 3.39 -13.65
CA GLY A 234 0.18 4.53 -12.87
C GLY A 234 1.57 5.01 -13.31
N LEU A 235 2.25 4.27 -14.20
CA LEU A 235 3.54 4.64 -14.76
C LEU A 235 3.35 5.48 -16.03
N VAL A 236 4.37 6.28 -16.33
CA VAL A 236 4.43 7.11 -17.53
C VAL A 236 5.74 6.88 -18.28
N ASP A 237 5.75 7.22 -19.57
CA ASP A 237 6.98 7.28 -20.36
C ASP A 237 7.77 8.59 -20.12
N ASN A 238 8.90 8.75 -20.82
CA ASN A 238 9.73 9.97 -20.74
C ASN A 238 9.03 11.26 -21.20
N LEU A 239 7.82 11.18 -21.77
CA LEU A 239 6.98 12.31 -22.18
C LEU A 239 5.75 12.47 -21.27
N TYR A 240 5.76 11.84 -20.09
CA TYR A 240 4.66 11.81 -19.12
C TYR A 240 3.34 11.22 -19.66
N ARG A 241 3.41 10.38 -20.70
CA ARG A 241 2.23 9.72 -21.27
C ARG A 241 1.93 8.42 -20.50
N PRO A 242 0.70 8.16 -20.05
CA PRO A 242 0.37 6.97 -19.27
C PRO A 242 0.64 5.66 -20.00
N ILE A 243 1.20 4.70 -19.26
CA ILE A 243 1.44 3.33 -19.70
C ILE A 243 0.28 2.45 -19.23
N HIS A 244 -0.34 1.74 -20.17
CA HIS A 244 -1.42 0.78 -19.93
C HIS A 244 -0.94 -0.66 -20.13
N ALA A 245 -1.53 -1.59 -19.39
CA ALA A 245 -1.36 -3.02 -19.62
C ALA A 245 -2.61 -3.60 -20.29
N SER A 246 -2.45 -4.31 -21.41
CA SER A 246 -3.53 -4.96 -22.19
C SER A 246 -3.57 -6.46 -21.94
N PHE A 247 -4.78 -7.00 -21.87
CA PHE A 247 -5.07 -8.41 -21.65
C PHE A 247 -6.18 -8.88 -22.60
N ARG A 248 -6.18 -10.18 -22.90
CA ARG A 248 -7.22 -10.87 -23.67
C ARG A 248 -7.86 -11.96 -22.84
N LEU A 249 -9.18 -12.11 -22.92
CA LEU A 249 -9.89 -13.23 -22.31
C LEU A 249 -9.49 -14.54 -23.00
N LYS A 250 -9.14 -15.56 -22.20
CA LYS A 250 -8.83 -16.90 -22.74
C LYS A 250 -10.06 -17.53 -23.38
N ALA A 251 -9.86 -18.30 -24.44
CA ALA A 251 -10.94 -18.96 -25.15
C ALA A 251 -11.76 -19.84 -24.18
N ARG A 252 -13.09 -19.64 -24.16
CA ARG A 252 -14.05 -20.34 -23.30
C ARG A 252 -13.86 -20.11 -21.77
N ALA A 253 -13.10 -19.09 -21.37
CA ALA A 253 -12.97 -18.71 -19.96
C ALA A 253 -14.08 -17.74 -19.53
N ASN A 254 -14.39 -17.72 -18.23
CA ASN A 254 -15.32 -16.76 -17.62
C ASN A 254 -14.52 -15.51 -17.17
N PRO A 255 -14.85 -14.28 -17.63
CA PRO A 255 -14.09 -13.06 -17.30
C PRO A 255 -14.00 -12.77 -15.79
N GLU A 256 -14.97 -13.22 -15.00
CA GLU A 256 -14.98 -13.05 -13.54
C GLU A 256 -14.04 -14.04 -12.81
N ARG A 257 -13.67 -15.15 -13.44
CA ARG A 257 -12.81 -16.16 -12.80
C ARG A 257 -11.35 -15.73 -12.85
N LEU A 258 -10.68 -15.75 -11.69
CA LEU A 258 -9.25 -15.52 -11.56
C LEU A 258 -8.42 -16.39 -12.52
N GLY A 259 -7.42 -15.78 -13.17
CA GLY A 259 -6.53 -16.43 -14.14
C GLY A 259 -7.11 -16.55 -15.56
N SER A 260 -8.32 -16.06 -15.81
CA SER A 260 -8.97 -16.12 -17.14
C SER A 260 -8.41 -15.12 -18.15
N TRP A 261 -7.71 -14.09 -17.68
CA TRP A 261 -7.08 -13.07 -18.50
C TRP A 261 -5.66 -13.49 -18.89
N SER A 262 -5.30 -13.28 -20.15
CA SER A 262 -3.97 -13.52 -20.70
C SER A 262 -3.29 -12.20 -21.05
N PHE A 263 -2.05 -12.00 -20.61
CA PHE A 263 -1.33 -10.75 -20.87
C PHE A 263 -0.91 -10.60 -22.33
N GLU A 264 -1.19 -9.44 -22.93
CA GLU A 264 -0.78 -9.14 -24.31
C GLU A 264 0.50 -8.29 -24.34
N TYR A 265 0.46 -7.08 -23.74
CA TYR A 265 1.57 -6.12 -23.76
C TYR A 265 1.35 -4.95 -22.80
N PHE A 266 2.42 -4.21 -22.53
CA PHE A 266 2.36 -2.81 -22.07
C PHE A 266 2.38 -1.87 -23.29
N CYS A 267 1.68 -0.74 -23.23
CA CYS A 267 1.65 0.22 -24.32
C CYS A 267 1.38 1.65 -23.83
N VAL A 268 1.79 2.64 -24.62
CA VAL A 268 1.29 4.03 -24.53
C VAL A 268 0.27 4.21 -25.66
N VAL A 269 -0.87 4.84 -25.37
CA VAL A 269 -1.97 4.99 -26.34
C VAL A 269 -1.48 5.66 -27.64
N GLY A 270 -1.67 4.97 -28.75
CA GLY A 270 -1.29 5.44 -30.08
C GLY A 270 0.21 5.50 -30.39
N VAL A 271 1.05 4.84 -29.58
CA VAL A 271 2.49 4.72 -29.82
C VAL A 271 2.83 3.29 -30.23
N GLY A 272 3.34 3.11 -31.45
CA GLY A 272 3.67 1.80 -32.01
C GLY A 272 2.45 0.93 -32.31
N PRO A 273 2.66 -0.29 -32.84
CA PRO A 273 1.57 -1.22 -33.20
C PRO A 273 0.63 -1.55 -32.05
N GLU A 274 1.18 -1.75 -30.85
CA GLU A 274 0.47 -2.08 -29.62
C GLU A 274 -0.41 -0.89 -29.18
N GLY A 275 0.16 0.31 -29.14
CA GLY A 275 -0.58 1.53 -28.80
C GLY A 275 -1.66 1.87 -29.82
N ASP A 276 -1.43 1.60 -31.10
CA ASP A 276 -2.42 1.75 -32.17
C ASP A 276 -3.58 0.76 -32.04
N ALA A 277 -3.29 -0.50 -31.73
CA ALA A 277 -4.29 -1.53 -31.47
C ALA A 277 -5.12 -1.20 -30.22
N PHE A 278 -4.47 -0.72 -29.16
CA PHE A 278 -5.13 -0.23 -27.94
C PHE A 278 -6.03 0.98 -28.21
N ARG A 279 -5.53 1.98 -28.96
CA ARG A 279 -6.29 3.17 -29.35
C ARG A 279 -7.59 2.81 -30.06
N LYS A 280 -7.52 1.91 -31.04
CA LYS A 280 -8.66 1.41 -31.83
C LYS A 280 -9.66 0.62 -30.98
N ARG A 281 -9.16 -0.28 -30.12
CA ARG A 281 -9.98 -1.16 -29.29
C ARG A 281 -10.81 -0.43 -28.24
N PHE A 282 -10.19 0.49 -27.49
CA PHE A 282 -10.89 1.23 -26.43
C PHE A 282 -11.56 2.52 -26.94
N ALA A 283 -11.22 2.98 -28.15
CA ALA A 283 -11.92 4.04 -28.89
C ALA A 283 -12.16 5.34 -28.09
N GLY A 284 -11.14 5.79 -27.34
CA GLY A 284 -11.20 6.97 -26.47
C GLY A 284 -11.54 6.66 -25.01
N ASP A 285 -12.22 5.54 -24.75
CA ASP A 285 -12.63 5.13 -23.40
C ASP A 285 -11.51 4.38 -22.65
N TYR A 286 -10.38 5.06 -22.41
CA TYR A 286 -9.19 4.44 -21.80
C TYR A 286 -9.33 4.25 -20.28
N PRO A 287 -8.64 3.27 -19.68
CA PRO A 287 -8.57 3.14 -18.22
C PRO A 287 -7.90 4.37 -17.58
N VAL A 288 -8.45 4.82 -16.45
CA VAL A 288 -7.90 5.92 -15.64
C VAL A 288 -6.99 5.38 -14.53
N GLU A 289 -6.05 6.20 -14.05
CA GLU A 289 -5.11 5.78 -12.99
C GLU A 289 -5.78 5.44 -11.66
N ALA A 290 -5.12 4.57 -10.89
CA ALA A 290 -5.48 4.29 -9.50
C ALA A 290 -5.30 5.56 -8.64
N ARG A 291 -6.25 5.85 -7.74
CA ARG A 291 -6.19 7.02 -6.85
C ARG A 291 -5.91 6.56 -5.43
N PHE A 292 -4.77 6.96 -4.87
CA PHE A 292 -4.39 6.62 -3.50
C PHE A 292 -4.87 7.64 -2.47
N PHE A 293 -4.90 8.92 -2.84
CA PHE A 293 -5.22 10.03 -1.93
C PHE A 293 -6.57 10.69 -2.28
N HIS A 294 -7.43 10.88 -1.29
CA HIS A 294 -8.78 11.43 -1.43
C HIS A 294 -8.87 12.86 -0.92
N GLY A 295 -8.09 13.23 0.10
CA GLY A 295 -8.00 14.58 0.64
C GLY A 295 -6.64 14.92 1.26
N MET A 296 -6.53 16.11 1.86
CA MET A 296 -5.30 16.58 2.50
C MET A 296 -4.87 15.72 3.70
N ASP A 297 -5.82 15.15 4.46
CA ASP A 297 -5.51 14.24 5.59
C ASP A 297 -4.73 12.98 5.17
N ASP A 298 -4.75 12.59 3.90
CA ASP A 298 -3.98 11.44 3.37
C ASP A 298 -2.53 11.80 3.01
N ILE A 299 -2.21 13.08 2.85
CA ILE A 299 -0.90 13.54 2.32
C ILE A 299 -0.15 14.36 3.37
N TYR A 300 -0.86 15.17 4.15
CA TYR A 300 -0.30 16.13 5.08
C TYR A 300 -0.21 15.55 6.49
N PHE A 301 1.00 15.49 7.03
CA PHE A 301 1.23 15.34 8.45
C PHE A 301 0.94 16.66 9.17
N ASP A 302 -0.01 16.63 10.09
CA ASP A 302 -0.41 17.75 10.91
C ASP A 302 0.31 17.70 12.27
N PRO A 303 1.33 18.53 12.52
CA PRO A 303 2.15 18.44 13.72
C PRO A 303 1.43 18.87 15.01
N ASP A 304 0.20 19.39 14.93
CA ASP A 304 -0.63 19.77 16.07
C ASP A 304 -1.72 18.71 16.37
N THR A 305 -1.93 17.70 15.52
CA THR A 305 -2.77 16.53 15.82
C THR A 305 -2.15 15.71 16.97
N PRO A 306 -2.89 15.36 18.04
CA PRO A 306 -2.39 14.52 19.13
C PRO A 306 -1.71 13.24 18.66
N PHE A 307 -0.50 13.01 19.15
CA PHE A 307 0.31 11.84 18.79
C PHE A 307 0.83 11.14 20.06
N PRO A 308 -0.07 10.52 20.85
CA PRO A 308 0.30 9.88 22.12
C PRO A 308 1.33 8.77 21.87
N PHE A 309 2.33 8.68 22.75
CA PHE A 309 3.33 7.62 22.68
C PHE A 309 2.79 6.34 23.33
N GLU A 310 1.84 5.69 22.66
CA GLU A 310 1.28 4.40 23.07
C GLU A 310 1.83 3.30 22.17
N ILE A 311 3.05 2.85 22.46
CA ILE A 311 3.63 1.69 21.77
C ILE A 311 2.95 0.42 22.24
N ASN A 312 2.46 -0.36 21.28
CA ASN A 312 2.16 -1.77 21.50
C ASN A 312 3.49 -2.54 21.48
N ASP A 313 4.09 -2.74 22.66
CA ASP A 313 5.41 -3.38 22.82
C ASP A 313 5.51 -4.71 22.08
N HIS A 314 4.43 -5.51 22.12
CA HIS A 314 4.37 -6.79 21.43
C HIS A 314 4.46 -6.65 19.89
N HIS A 315 3.68 -5.76 19.27
CA HIS A 315 3.63 -5.64 17.80
C HIS A 315 4.73 -4.75 17.19
N VAL A 316 5.16 -3.71 17.91
CA VAL A 316 6.16 -2.75 17.41
C VAL A 316 7.58 -3.22 17.76
N LEU A 317 7.81 -3.69 18.98
CA LEU A 317 9.14 -4.10 19.44
C LEU A 317 9.34 -5.62 19.27
N VAL A 318 8.63 -6.47 20.02
CA VAL A 318 8.89 -7.93 20.03
C VAL A 318 8.75 -8.55 18.64
N GLN A 319 7.58 -8.42 18.00
CA GLN A 319 7.35 -8.88 16.62
C GLN A 319 8.23 -8.11 15.60
N GLY A 320 8.56 -6.85 15.87
CA GLY A 320 9.48 -6.08 15.03
C GLY A 320 10.91 -6.62 15.03
N ILE A 321 11.38 -7.18 16.15
CA ILE A 321 12.66 -7.89 16.24
C ILE A 321 12.55 -9.22 15.46
N GLU A 322 11.53 -10.04 15.72
CA GLU A 322 11.34 -11.33 15.02
C GLU A 322 11.32 -11.18 13.50
N GLU A 323 10.66 -10.14 12.99
CA GLU A 323 10.56 -9.84 11.56
C GLU A 323 11.74 -9.04 10.98
N ASN A 324 12.84 -8.88 11.71
CA ASN A 324 14.04 -8.17 11.25
C ASN A 324 13.77 -6.71 10.83
N ARG A 325 13.00 -5.98 11.63
CA ARG A 325 12.63 -4.58 11.35
C ARG A 325 13.51 -3.54 12.06
N TYR A 326 14.37 -3.97 12.99
CA TYR A 326 15.35 -3.14 13.71
C TYR A 326 16.77 -3.29 13.13
N PRO A 327 17.62 -2.24 13.21
CA PRO A 327 19.03 -2.31 12.82
C PRO A 327 19.87 -3.07 13.87
N SER A 328 20.96 -3.70 13.44
CA SER A 328 21.80 -4.55 14.31
C SER A 328 22.41 -3.78 15.48
N GLY A 329 22.86 -2.53 15.28
CA GLY A 329 23.44 -1.71 16.36
C GLY A 329 22.41 -1.25 17.41
N PHE A 330 21.10 -1.27 17.08
CA PHE A 330 20.05 -1.08 18.10
C PHE A 330 19.94 -2.34 18.98
N LEU A 331 19.95 -3.52 18.36
CA LEU A 331 19.90 -4.80 19.09
C LEU A 331 21.15 -5.00 19.96
N GLU A 332 22.31 -4.59 19.44
CA GLU A 332 23.59 -4.63 20.16
C GLU A 332 23.55 -3.77 21.43
N LYS A 333 23.12 -2.50 21.31
CA LYS A 333 23.12 -1.53 22.41
C LYS A 333 21.98 -1.74 23.43
N PHE A 334 20.78 -2.07 22.96
CA PHE A 334 19.55 -2.00 23.80
C PHE A 334 18.85 -3.35 24.01
N ALA A 335 19.07 -4.35 23.13
CA ALA A 335 18.40 -5.65 23.23
C ALA A 335 19.25 -6.74 23.92
N GLY A 336 20.38 -6.37 24.54
CA GLY A 336 21.29 -7.30 25.23
C GLY A 336 22.34 -7.96 24.32
N GLY A 337 22.88 -7.22 23.34
CA GLY A 337 23.96 -7.68 22.47
C GLY A 337 23.51 -8.35 21.16
N PHE A 338 24.35 -8.25 20.13
CA PHE A 338 24.12 -8.78 18.79
C PHE A 338 25.23 -9.74 18.34
N ASP A 339 24.86 -10.93 17.87
CA ASP A 339 25.77 -11.95 17.36
C ASP A 339 25.63 -12.02 15.83
N VAL A 340 26.64 -11.50 15.14
CA VAL A 340 26.65 -11.37 13.68
C VAL A 340 26.68 -12.74 12.99
N ASP A 341 27.35 -13.74 13.59
CA ASP A 341 27.56 -15.02 12.94
C ASP A 341 26.36 -15.97 13.14
N ARG A 342 25.73 -15.98 14.33
CA ARG A 342 24.42 -16.62 14.52
C ARG A 342 23.33 -15.94 13.71
N PHE A 343 23.33 -14.61 13.61
CA PHE A 343 22.39 -13.91 12.73
C PHE A 343 22.56 -14.30 11.26
N ARG A 344 23.79 -14.56 10.79
CA ARG A 344 24.05 -15.00 9.41
C ARG A 344 23.67 -16.47 9.17
N SER A 345 23.93 -17.36 10.12
CA SER A 345 23.70 -18.81 9.96
C SER A 345 22.25 -19.22 10.21
N GLU A 346 21.58 -18.63 11.21
CA GLU A 346 20.26 -19.05 11.67
C GLU A 346 19.30 -17.90 12.01
N LYS A 347 19.42 -16.78 11.27
CA LYS A 347 18.63 -15.54 11.38
C LYS A 347 17.25 -15.65 12.04
N GLY A 348 16.39 -16.54 11.55
CA GLY A 348 15.00 -16.66 11.99
C GLY A 348 14.84 -17.25 13.40
N ASN A 349 15.75 -18.11 13.85
CA ASN A 349 15.79 -18.60 15.23
C ASN A 349 16.43 -17.54 16.13
N TYR A 350 17.58 -17.01 15.70
CA TYR A 350 18.32 -15.99 16.43
C TYR A 350 17.45 -14.78 16.79
N LEU A 351 16.68 -14.24 15.84
CA LEU A 351 15.80 -13.09 16.11
C LEU A 351 14.63 -13.41 17.05
N LYS A 352 14.11 -14.65 17.04
CA LYS A 352 13.10 -15.09 18.03
C LYS A 352 13.69 -15.19 19.44
N GLU A 353 14.94 -15.67 19.55
CA GLU A 353 15.65 -15.69 20.83
C GLU A 353 15.89 -14.28 21.37
N VAL A 354 16.31 -13.33 20.52
CA VAL A 354 16.48 -11.91 20.91
C VAL A 354 15.14 -11.29 21.32
N ALA A 355 14.07 -11.52 20.54
CA ALA A 355 12.73 -11.01 20.86
C ALA A 355 12.21 -11.58 22.18
N SER A 356 12.39 -12.89 22.41
CA SER A 356 12.04 -13.58 23.66
C SER A 356 12.83 -13.03 24.85
N ARG A 357 14.15 -12.83 24.69
CA ARG A 357 15.04 -12.23 25.70
C ARG A 357 14.59 -10.82 26.11
N VAL A 358 14.25 -9.97 25.15
CA VAL A 358 13.73 -8.61 25.42
C VAL A 358 12.37 -8.68 26.11
N ASN A 359 11.45 -9.52 25.62
CA ASN A 359 10.10 -9.64 26.19
C ASN A 359 10.09 -10.20 27.64
N GLN A 360 11.10 -11.01 28.01
CA GLN A 360 11.22 -11.59 29.35
C GLN A 360 12.04 -10.74 30.33
N ASN A 361 12.78 -9.73 29.86
CA ASN A 361 13.62 -8.87 30.70
C ASN A 361 13.11 -7.41 30.68
N HIS A 362 12.49 -6.99 31.79
CA HIS A 362 11.92 -5.64 31.93
C HIS A 362 12.94 -4.50 31.79
N GLU A 363 14.23 -4.74 32.04
CA GLU A 363 15.29 -3.74 31.84
C GLU A 363 15.54 -3.52 30.35
N LEU A 364 15.84 -4.60 29.60
CA LEU A 364 16.04 -4.56 28.15
C LEU A 364 14.79 -4.06 27.41
N LEU A 365 13.59 -4.44 27.86
CA LEU A 365 12.32 -3.95 27.33
C LEU A 365 12.22 -2.43 27.50
N ARG A 366 12.48 -1.92 28.71
CA ARG A 366 12.44 -0.49 29.02
C ARG A 366 13.49 0.28 28.22
N ASP A 367 14.71 -0.23 28.09
CA ASP A 367 15.78 0.43 27.34
C ASP A 367 15.42 0.55 25.84
N CYS A 368 14.88 -0.52 25.26
CA CYS A 368 14.39 -0.51 23.89
C CYS A 368 13.24 0.49 23.69
N VAL A 369 12.22 0.48 24.57
CA VAL A 369 11.07 1.39 24.49
C VAL A 369 11.51 2.84 24.66
N THR A 370 12.31 3.15 25.69
CA THR A 370 12.87 4.50 25.95
C THR A 370 13.67 5.01 24.75
N ARG A 371 14.44 4.14 24.09
CA ARG A 371 15.21 4.52 22.91
C ARG A 371 14.34 4.84 21.70
N ILE A 372 13.25 4.09 21.50
CA ILE A 372 12.27 4.34 20.44
C ILE A 372 11.49 5.62 20.75
N GLU A 373 11.11 5.86 22.00
CA GLU A 373 10.44 7.09 22.44
C GLU A 373 11.26 8.33 22.11
N LYS A 374 12.53 8.34 22.52
CA LYS A 374 13.48 9.42 22.16
C LYS A 374 13.59 9.60 20.64
N ALA A 375 13.62 8.52 19.87
CA ALA A 375 13.68 8.58 18.40
C ALA A 375 12.42 9.22 17.80
N VAL A 376 11.25 8.85 18.33
CA VAL A 376 9.94 9.36 17.90
C VAL A 376 9.78 10.83 18.22
N GLU A 377 10.15 11.29 19.42
CA GLU A 377 10.09 12.71 19.77
C GLU A 377 11.02 13.56 18.90
N LEU A 378 12.26 13.10 18.66
CA LEU A 378 13.17 13.77 17.73
C LEU A 378 12.63 13.81 16.28
N ALA A 379 11.98 12.73 15.85
CA ALA A 379 11.37 12.65 14.53
C ALA A 379 10.12 13.54 14.40
N LYS A 380 9.29 13.65 15.45
CA LYS A 380 8.15 14.59 15.52
C LYS A 380 8.61 16.04 15.38
N LEU A 381 9.69 16.42 16.08
CA LEU A 381 10.29 17.76 15.95
C LEU A 381 10.76 18.04 14.51
N ARG A 382 11.36 17.07 13.83
CA ARG A 382 11.74 17.16 12.41
C ARG A 382 10.53 17.26 11.48
N GLY A 383 9.46 16.49 11.74
CA GLY A 383 8.20 16.55 11.02
C GLY A 383 7.52 17.91 11.13
N ARG A 384 7.54 18.51 12.33
CA ARG A 384 7.06 19.89 12.56
C ARG A 384 7.90 20.94 11.83
N TRP A 385 9.23 20.77 11.79
CA TRP A 385 10.13 21.69 11.09
C TRP A 385 10.02 21.58 9.56
N ASN A 386 9.85 20.36 9.03
CA ASN A 386 9.77 20.09 7.60
C ASN A 386 8.71 19.02 7.33
N TYR A 387 7.52 19.45 6.89
CA TYR A 387 6.42 18.57 6.50
C TYR A 387 6.80 17.48 5.49
N ARG A 388 7.85 17.72 4.66
CA ARG A 388 8.36 16.75 3.69
C ARG A 388 9.25 15.68 4.30
N SER A 389 9.49 15.64 5.61
CA SER A 389 10.21 14.52 6.24
C SER A 389 9.30 13.33 6.51
N ILE A 390 7.98 13.51 6.50
CA ILE A 390 7.00 12.44 6.64
C ILE A 390 6.60 11.94 5.26
N VAL A 391 6.60 10.61 5.05
CA VAL A 391 6.24 10.01 3.77
C VAL A 391 4.84 9.39 3.85
N PRO A 392 3.85 9.84 3.06
CA PRO A 392 2.63 9.06 2.91
C PRO A 392 2.94 7.74 2.20
N ILE A 393 2.25 6.68 2.61
CA ILE A 393 2.29 5.34 2.02
C ILE A 393 0.88 4.78 1.97
N TYR A 394 0.62 3.85 1.06
CA TYR A 394 -0.65 3.10 1.04
C TYR A 394 -0.41 1.65 1.45
N TYR A 395 -1.25 1.13 2.34
CA TYR A 395 -1.14 -0.22 2.89
C TYR A 395 -2.14 -1.18 2.22
N PRO A 396 -1.70 -2.02 1.26
CA PRO A 396 -2.61 -2.70 0.33
C PRO A 396 -3.60 -3.65 1.02
N LYS A 397 -3.19 -4.29 2.13
CA LYS A 397 -4.04 -5.23 2.87
C LYS A 397 -5.30 -4.57 3.45
N PHE A 398 -5.22 -3.33 3.91
CA PHE A 398 -6.32 -2.62 4.57
C PHE A 398 -6.98 -1.51 3.72
N ASP A 399 -6.49 -1.27 2.49
CA ASP A 399 -6.97 -0.20 1.60
C ASP A 399 -6.84 1.22 2.18
N GLN A 400 -5.86 1.42 3.07
CA GLN A 400 -5.72 2.65 3.86
C GLN A 400 -4.38 3.32 3.60
N VAL A 401 -4.39 4.65 3.66
CA VAL A 401 -3.18 5.47 3.69
C VAL A 401 -2.58 5.44 5.10
N SER A 402 -1.27 5.56 5.20
CA SER A 402 -0.48 5.61 6.42
C SER A 402 0.72 6.52 6.19
N PHE A 403 1.49 6.79 7.22
CA PHE A 403 2.66 7.64 7.16
C PHE A 403 3.90 6.91 7.68
N LEU A 404 5.06 7.23 7.11
CA LEU A 404 6.38 6.87 7.59
C LEU A 404 7.00 8.07 8.32
N LEU A 405 7.32 7.87 9.59
CA LEU A 405 8.11 8.78 10.42
C LEU A 405 9.56 8.26 10.46
N PRO A 406 10.53 8.94 9.82
CA PRO A 406 11.94 8.52 9.83
C PRO A 406 12.52 8.52 11.26
N LEU A 407 13.01 7.37 11.73
CA LEU A 407 13.61 7.22 13.05
C LEU A 407 15.13 7.06 12.97
N CYS A 408 15.82 7.64 13.94
CA CYS A 408 17.23 7.38 14.24
C CYS A 408 17.28 6.56 15.53
N LEU A 409 17.63 5.28 15.45
CA LEU A 409 17.65 4.32 16.57
C LEU A 409 19.06 4.00 17.08
N GLN A 410 20.09 4.08 16.25
CA GLN A 410 21.48 3.83 16.65
C GLN A 410 22.19 5.09 17.18
N ASP A 411 21.84 6.25 16.63
CA ASP A 411 22.34 7.59 16.97
C ASP A 411 21.22 8.64 16.79
N ASP A 412 21.52 9.94 16.95
CA ASP A 412 20.53 11.02 16.86
C ASP A 412 20.53 11.76 15.50
N GLU A 413 21.28 11.31 14.48
CA GLU A 413 21.46 11.98 13.19
C GLU A 413 20.99 11.11 11.99
N THR A 414 21.33 9.83 11.99
CA THR A 414 21.24 8.89 10.87
C THR A 414 19.91 8.14 10.91
N THR A 415 19.06 8.26 9.89
CA THR A 415 17.81 7.46 9.83
C THR A 415 18.13 6.02 9.47
N ASP A 416 17.74 5.09 10.33
CA ASP A 416 18.00 3.65 10.20
C ASP A 416 16.72 2.78 10.30
N ALA A 417 15.58 3.39 10.64
CA ALA A 417 14.26 2.78 10.59
C ALA A 417 13.18 3.83 10.24
N ALA A 418 11.94 3.38 10.04
CA ALA A 418 10.78 4.27 9.90
C ALA A 418 9.58 3.70 10.67
N LEU A 419 8.94 4.51 11.50
CA LEU A 419 7.71 4.12 12.19
C LEU A 419 6.52 4.32 11.25
N VAL A 420 5.67 3.31 11.15
CA VAL A 420 4.39 3.36 10.43
C VAL A 420 3.32 3.83 11.40
N PHE A 421 2.63 4.92 11.05
CA PHE A 421 1.52 5.46 11.83
C PHE A 421 0.35 5.88 10.94
N GLN A 422 -0.84 6.05 11.52
CA GLN A 422 -2.07 6.40 10.80
C GLN A 422 -2.84 7.47 11.57
N LYS A 423 -3.62 8.30 10.87
CA LYS A 423 -4.57 9.23 11.49
C LYS A 423 -5.88 8.47 11.73
N GLU A 424 -6.29 8.35 12.98
CA GLU A 424 -7.60 7.84 13.38
C GLU A 424 -8.55 8.99 13.73
N THR A 425 -9.85 8.75 13.56
CA THR A 425 -10.90 9.62 14.09
C THR A 425 -11.59 8.88 15.23
N LEU A 426 -11.63 9.50 16.40
CA LEU A 426 -12.25 8.96 17.61
C LEU A 426 -13.78 9.12 17.58
N GLY A 427 -14.46 8.47 18.53
CA GLY A 427 -15.94 8.47 18.59
C GLY A 427 -16.57 9.84 18.85
N ASP A 428 -15.80 10.82 19.33
CA ASP A 428 -16.20 12.23 19.51
C ASP A 428 -15.89 13.11 18.28
N GLY A 429 -15.32 12.53 17.21
CA GLY A 429 -14.90 13.24 16.00
C GLY A 429 -13.52 13.91 16.09
N SER A 430 -12.83 13.84 17.23
CA SER A 430 -11.44 14.28 17.34
C SER A 430 -10.51 13.35 16.54
N LYS A 431 -9.33 13.85 16.14
CA LYS A 431 -8.34 13.09 15.39
C LYS A 431 -7.10 12.86 16.23
N GLN A 432 -6.50 11.68 16.11
CA GLN A 432 -5.20 11.35 16.72
C GLN A 432 -4.34 10.52 15.77
N TYR A 433 -3.03 10.51 15.99
CA TYR A 433 -2.11 9.62 15.32
C TYR A 433 -1.81 8.37 16.17
N VAL A 434 -1.90 7.19 15.55
CA VAL A 434 -1.69 5.90 16.22
C VAL A 434 -0.61 5.10 15.50
N PHE A 435 0.32 4.53 16.28
CA PHE A 435 1.37 3.65 15.77
C PHE A 435 0.80 2.32 15.28
N ARG A 436 1.37 1.77 14.21
CA ARG A 436 0.99 0.46 13.65
C ARG A 436 2.10 -0.56 13.73
N THR A 437 3.31 -0.16 13.33
CA THR A 437 4.49 -1.04 13.26
C THR A 437 5.73 -0.19 12.99
N ILE A 438 6.91 -0.80 13.01
CA ILE A 438 8.16 -0.20 12.52
C ILE A 438 8.62 -0.94 11.27
N PHE A 439 9.27 -0.24 10.34
CA PHE A 439 9.90 -0.79 9.15
C PHE A 439 11.40 -0.52 9.17
N ASN A 440 12.20 -1.49 8.70
CA ASN A 440 13.56 -1.19 8.27
C ASN A 440 13.53 -0.35 6.97
N LEU A 441 14.65 0.28 6.63
CA LEU A 441 14.76 1.19 5.48
C LEU A 441 14.34 0.55 4.14
N ALA A 442 14.63 -0.74 3.94
CA ALA A 442 14.25 -1.45 2.72
C ALA A 442 12.71 -1.58 2.58
N MET A 443 12.04 -1.96 3.67
CA MET A 443 10.58 -2.02 3.75
C MET A 443 9.97 -0.61 3.59
N ALA A 444 10.55 0.40 4.24
CA ALA A 444 10.13 1.79 4.12
C ALA A 444 10.21 2.28 2.67
N TYR A 445 11.35 2.06 1.99
CA TYR A 445 11.55 2.41 0.57
C TYR A 445 10.55 1.70 -0.34
N GLN A 446 10.34 0.40 -0.16
CA GLN A 446 9.43 -0.41 -0.96
C GLN A 446 7.96 0.06 -0.84
N ASN A 447 7.53 0.54 0.34
CA ASN A 447 6.18 1.06 0.56
C ASN A 447 6.04 2.53 0.12
N ALA A 448 7.06 3.37 0.34
CA ALA A 448 7.12 4.74 -0.15
C ALA A 448 6.93 4.82 -1.68
N ARG A 449 7.56 3.90 -2.42
CA ARG A 449 7.48 3.82 -3.88
C ARG A 449 6.08 3.56 -4.45
N LEU A 450 5.10 3.17 -3.64
CA LEU A 450 3.76 2.81 -4.13
C LEU A 450 2.87 4.03 -4.43
N VAL A 451 3.18 5.19 -3.87
CA VAL A 451 2.37 6.41 -3.94
C VAL A 451 3.19 7.66 -4.32
N ALA A 452 4.34 7.43 -4.96
CA ALA A 452 5.45 8.37 -5.16
C ALA A 452 5.31 9.28 -6.38
#